data_AF-A0A369AE15-F1
#
_entry.id   AF-A0A369AE15-F1
#
_cell.length_a   1.000
_cell.length_b   1.000
_cell.length_c   1.000
_cell.angle_alpha   90.00
_cell.angle_beta   90.00
_cell.angle_gamma   90.00
#
_symmetry.space_group_name_H-M   'P 1'
#
loop_
_entity.id
_entity.type
_entity.pdbx_description
1 polymer ?
#
loop_
_entity_poly.entity_id
_entity_poly.type
_entity_poly.pdbx_seq_one_letter_code
_entity_poly.pdbx_strand_id
1 'polypeptide(L)'
;MYFDGTRYAKFNAKEGDSISFTYEFKVEKGELSIKIIDPDNETIMELQPNQKGTEKIEIKKDGDYEVVVKGSKAGGSYSIKWKLEKGE
;
A
#
# COMPACT_ATOMS: atom_id res chain seq x y z
N MET A 1 21.23 6.20 -7.04
CA MET A 1 20.06 6.97 -6.60
C MET A 1 19.32 6.11 -5.59
N TYR A 2 18.98 6.66 -4.42
CA TYR A 2 18.21 5.94 -3.39
C TYR A 2 16.99 6.77 -3.02
N PHE A 3 15.91 6.09 -2.65
CA PHE A 3 14.72 6.73 -2.12
C PHE A 3 14.85 6.87 -0.60
N ASP A 4 14.77 8.10 -0.13
CA ASP A 4 14.79 8.45 1.29
C ASP A 4 13.65 9.43 1.55
N GLY A 5 12.74 9.06 2.44
CA GLY A 5 11.54 9.84 2.73
C GLY A 5 10.28 8.98 2.82
N THR A 6 9.14 9.66 2.96
CA THR A 6 7.83 9.01 3.04
C THR A 6 6.90 9.60 2.00
N ARG A 7 6.15 8.74 1.31
CA ARG A 7 5.08 9.11 0.39
C ARG A 7 3.76 8.64 0.95
N TYR A 8 2.75 9.47 0.78
CA TYR A 8 1.38 9.22 1.20
C TYR A 8 0.49 9.28 -0.04
N ALA A 9 -0.37 8.30 -0.22
CA ALA A 9 -1.42 8.32 -1.21
C ALA A 9 -2.75 7.99 -0.53
N LYS A 10 -3.81 8.74 -0.83
CA LYS A 10 -5.12 8.53 -0.23
C LYS A 10 -6.10 8.07 -1.29
N PHE A 11 -7.04 7.22 -0.90
CA PHE A 11 -8.18 6.84 -1.73
C PHE A 11 -9.40 6.65 -0.83
N ASN A 12 -10.56 7.09 -1.35
CA ASN A 12 -11.83 6.91 -0.66
C ASN A 12 -12.46 5.59 -1.10
N ALA A 13 -12.99 4.83 -0.15
CA ALA A 13 -13.70 3.58 -0.40
C ALA A 13 -14.93 3.46 0.51
N LYS A 14 -15.89 2.63 0.12
CA LYS A 14 -17.12 2.39 0.88
C LYS A 14 -17.19 0.95 1.38
N GLU A 15 -17.87 0.75 2.50
CA GLU A 15 -18.19 -0.60 2.98
C GLU A 15 -18.84 -1.42 1.86
N GLY A 16 -18.36 -2.65 1.66
CA GLY A 16 -18.78 -3.55 0.58
C GLY A 16 -17.97 -3.41 -0.72
N ASP A 17 -17.16 -2.35 -0.87
CA ASP A 17 -16.21 -2.27 -1.98
C ASP A 17 -15.09 -3.32 -1.81
N SER A 18 -14.45 -3.63 -2.93
CA SER A 18 -13.33 -4.55 -2.98
C SER A 18 -12.11 -3.85 -3.57
N ILE A 19 -10.99 -3.84 -2.87
CA ILE A 19 -9.74 -3.26 -3.39
C ILE A 19 -8.71 -4.35 -3.67
N SER A 20 -8.14 -4.34 -4.87
CA SER A 20 -7.05 -5.23 -5.25
C SER A 20 -5.74 -4.44 -5.32
N PHE A 21 -4.80 -4.78 -4.44
CA PHE A 21 -3.46 -4.24 -4.39
C PHE A 21 -2.49 -5.18 -5.11
N THR A 22 -1.86 -4.70 -6.17
CA THR A 22 -0.74 -5.39 -6.82
C THR A 22 0.55 -4.66 -6.50
N TYR A 23 1.49 -5.36 -5.90
CA TYR A 23 2.76 -4.82 -5.48
C TYR A 23 3.92 -5.68 -5.98
N GLU A 24 5.01 -5.02 -6.32
CA GLU A 24 6.29 -5.64 -6.61
C GLU A 24 7.37 -4.67 -6.18
N PHE A 25 8.22 -5.08 -5.24
CA PHE A 25 9.35 -4.26 -4.86
C PHE A 25 10.54 -5.10 -4.45
N LYS A 26 11.69 -4.69 -4.98
CA LYS A 26 12.98 -5.31 -4.75
C LYS A 26 13.88 -4.28 -4.10
N VAL A 27 14.29 -4.57 -2.87
CA VAL A 27 15.18 -3.73 -2.09
C VAL A 27 16.55 -4.40 -2.10
N GLU A 28 17.51 -3.73 -2.74
CA GLU A 28 18.88 -4.20 -2.82
C GLU A 28 19.76 -3.59 -1.72
N LYS A 29 19.42 -2.37 -1.26
CA LYS A 29 20.08 -1.68 -0.14
C LYS A 29 19.08 -0.82 0.63
N GLY A 30 19.34 -0.60 1.92
CA GLY A 30 18.46 0.19 2.79
C GLY A 30 17.16 -0.54 3.10
N GLU A 31 16.12 0.22 3.44
CA GLU A 31 14.83 -0.31 3.89
C GLU A 31 13.68 0.36 3.14
N LEU A 32 12.71 -0.43 2.68
CA LEU A 32 11.46 0.05 2.11
C LEU A 32 10.31 -0.68 2.79
N SER A 33 9.33 0.08 3.28
CA SER A 33 8.12 -0.45 3.89
C SER A 33 6.91 0.21 3.26
N ILE A 34 5.90 -0.59 2.94
CA ILE A 34 4.63 -0.09 2.42
C ILE A 34 3.53 -0.58 3.34
N LYS A 35 2.68 0.35 3.81
CA LYS A 35 1.57 0.06 4.71
C LYS A 35 0.29 0.68 4.16
N ILE A 36 -0.83 0.02 4.40
CA ILE A 36 -2.16 0.53 4.12
C ILE A 36 -2.84 0.75 5.48
N ILE A 37 -3.29 1.98 5.68
CA ILE A 37 -3.95 2.47 6.88
C ILE A 37 -5.42 2.71 6.54
N ASP A 38 -6.31 2.28 7.42
CA ASP A 38 -7.75 2.45 7.30
C ASP A 38 -8.22 3.82 7.88
N PRO A 39 -9.51 4.16 7.77
CA PRO A 39 -10.01 5.45 8.26
C PRO A 39 -9.99 5.59 9.79
N ASP A 40 -9.83 4.51 10.55
CA ASP A 40 -9.62 4.51 12.00
C ASP A 40 -8.14 4.61 12.38
N ASN A 41 -7.27 4.88 11.41
CA ASN A 41 -5.81 4.93 11.57
C ASN A 41 -5.19 3.57 11.93
N GLU A 42 -5.87 2.46 11.67
CA GLU A 42 -5.32 1.12 11.90
C GLU A 42 -4.60 0.58 10.64
N THR A 43 -3.47 -0.11 10.84
CA THR A 43 -2.75 -0.74 9.72
C THR A 43 -3.44 -2.05 9.35
N ILE A 44 -4.13 -2.06 8.21
CA ILE A 44 -4.85 -3.24 7.73
C ILE A 44 -3.99 -4.14 6.83
N MET A 45 -2.89 -3.62 6.31
CA MET A 45 -1.99 -4.36 5.45
C MET A 45 -0.57 -3.78 5.51
N GLU A 46 0.42 -4.65 5.66
CA GLU A 46 1.83 -4.29 5.63
C GLU A 46 2.57 -5.21 4.67
N LEU A 47 3.24 -4.61 3.69
CA LEU A 47 3.98 -5.33 2.66
C LEU A 47 5.45 -5.45 3.03
N GLN A 48 6.00 -6.64 2.88
CA GLN A 48 7.42 -6.91 3.15
C GLN A 48 8.30 -6.71 1.91
N PRO A 49 9.55 -6.21 2.08
CA PRO A 49 10.51 -6.05 0.99
C PRO A 49 10.87 -7.37 0.31
N ASN A 50 11.21 -7.26 -0.97
CA ASN A 50 11.57 -8.39 -1.84
C ASN A 50 10.42 -9.37 -2.09
N GLN A 51 9.18 -8.88 -2.04
CA GLN A 51 7.99 -9.64 -2.38
C GLN A 51 7.26 -9.03 -3.57
N LYS A 52 6.52 -9.91 -4.25
CA LYS A 52 5.53 -9.54 -5.26
C LYS A 52 4.27 -10.34 -5.04
N GLY A 53 3.14 -9.71 -5.26
CA GLY A 53 1.86 -10.35 -5.03
C GLY A 53 0.71 -9.47 -5.45
N THR A 54 -0.46 -10.09 -5.43
CA THR A 54 -1.74 -9.38 -5.48
C THR A 54 -2.53 -9.80 -4.26
N GLU A 55 -2.98 -8.84 -3.49
CA GLU A 55 -3.87 -9.07 -2.36
C GLU A 55 -5.17 -8.30 -2.56
N LYS A 56 -6.27 -8.96 -2.24
CA LYS A 56 -7.61 -8.40 -2.33
C LYS A 56 -8.14 -8.19 -0.93
N ILE A 57 -8.53 -6.97 -0.61
CA ILE A 57 -9.09 -6.58 0.69
C ILE A 57 -10.54 -6.16 0.46
N GLU A 58 -11.43 -6.71 1.28
CA GLU A 58 -12.80 -6.24 1.36
C GLU A 58 -12.88 -5.02 2.28
N ILE A 59 -13.50 -3.96 1.79
CA ILE A 59 -13.66 -2.72 2.52
C ILE A 59 -14.78 -2.92 3.53
N LYS A 60 -14.40 -2.91 4.82
CA LYS A 60 -15.32 -3.13 5.94
C LYS A 60 -15.94 -1.86 6.50
N LYS A 61 -15.45 -0.70 6.08
CA LYS A 61 -15.88 0.61 6.58
C LYS A 61 -15.75 1.63 5.46
N ASP A 62 -16.69 2.55 5.41
CA ASP A 62 -16.55 3.74 4.57
C ASP A 62 -15.51 4.70 5.13
N GLY A 63 -14.74 5.32 4.24
CA GLY A 63 -13.80 6.36 4.61
C GLY A 63 -12.59 6.47 3.70
N ASP A 64 -11.64 7.29 4.16
CA ASP A 64 -10.39 7.53 3.48
C ASP A 64 -9.31 6.56 3.98
N TYR A 65 -8.80 5.77 3.06
CA TYR A 65 -7.68 4.88 3.28
C TYR A 65 -6.39 5.56 2.83
N GLU A 66 -5.29 5.26 3.51
CA GLU A 66 -3.98 5.85 3.25
C GLU A 66 -2.92 4.78 2.98
N VAL A 67 -2.26 4.88 1.83
CA VAL A 67 -1.08 4.10 1.48
C VAL A 67 0.16 4.89 1.85
N VAL A 68 0.95 4.35 2.77
CA VAL A 68 2.19 4.93 3.27
C VAL A 68 3.38 4.14 2.76
N VAL A 69 4.20 4.78 1.94
CA VAL A 69 5.46 4.21 1.43
C VAL A 69 6.62 4.92 2.11
N LYS A 70 7.34 4.23 2.98
CA LYS A 70 8.50 4.76 3.70
C LYS A 70 9.77 4.11 3.18
N GLY A 71 10.73 4.93 2.78
CA GLY A 71 12.06 4.50 2.38
C GLY A 71 13.13 5.12 3.26
N SER A 72 14.09 4.29 3.71
CA SER A 72 15.29 4.70 4.43
C SER A 72 16.50 4.25 3.62
N LYS A 73 17.11 5.19 2.86
CA LYS A 73 18.19 4.90 1.90
C LYS A 73 17.89 3.71 0.98
N ALA A 74 16.62 3.56 0.58
CA ALA A 74 16.13 2.43 -0.20
C ALA A 74 16.69 2.47 -1.63
N GLY A 75 17.57 1.54 -1.96
CA GLY A 75 18.07 1.30 -3.30
C GLY A 75 17.39 0.09 -3.93
N GLY A 76 16.95 0.24 -5.18
CA GLY A 76 16.23 -0.81 -5.93
C GLY A 76 15.06 -0.22 -6.70
N SER A 77 14.00 -1.01 -6.85
CA SER A 77 12.79 -0.65 -7.61
C SER A 77 11.53 -1.03 -6.84
N TYR A 78 10.52 -0.18 -6.86
CA TYR A 78 9.20 -0.49 -6.31
C TYR A 78 8.09 -0.09 -7.28
N SER A 79 7.02 -0.86 -7.27
CA SER A 79 5.78 -0.62 -8.01
C SER A 79 4.62 -1.08 -7.15
N ILE A 80 3.68 -0.17 -6.90
CA ILE A 80 2.41 -0.48 -6.24
C ILE A 80 1.28 0.11 -7.07
N LYS A 81 0.25 -0.70 -7.30
CA LYS A 81 -0.97 -0.32 -8.01
C LYS A 81 -2.15 -0.84 -7.22
N TRP A 82 -3.20 -0.06 -7.15
CA TRP A 82 -4.45 -0.48 -6.54
C TRP A 82 -5.61 -0.19 -7.48
N LYS A 83 -6.62 -1.06 -7.43
CA LYS A 83 -7.85 -0.92 -8.17
C LYS A 83 -9.02 -1.10 -7.21
N LEU A 84 -9.84 -0.06 -7.08
CA LEU A 84 -11.10 -0.12 -6.36
C LEU A 84 -12.18 -0.68 -7.28
N GLU A 85 -12.83 -1.74 -6.85
CA GLU A 85 -14.00 -2.33 -7.48
C GLU A 85 -15.20 -2.01 -6.60
N LYS A 86 -16.14 -1.24 -7.14
CA LYS A 86 -17.34 -0.87 -6.38
C LYS A 86 -18.25 -2.08 -6.28
N GLY A 87 -18.75 -2.36 -5.08
CA GLY A 87 -19.88 -3.27 -4.92
C GLY A 87 -21.12 -2.68 -5.63
N GLU A 88 -21.81 -3.48 -6.43
CA GLU A 88 -23.08 -3.08 -7.08
C GLU A 88 -24.22 -2.95 -6.07
#